data_AF-A0A0Q4D292-F1
#
_entry.id   AF-A0A0Q4D292-F1
#
_cell.length_a   1.000
_cell.length_b   1.000
_cell.length_c   1.000
_cell.angle_alpha   90.00
_cell.angle_beta   90.00
_cell.angle_gamma   90.00
#
_symmetry.space_group_name_H-M   'P 1'
#
loop_
_entity.id
_entity.type
_entity.pdbx_description
1 polymer ?
#
loop_
_entity_poly.entity_id
_entity_poly.type
_entity_poly.pdbx_seq_one_letter_code
_entity_poly.pdbx_strand_id
1 'polypeptide(L)'
;MTDTKVPSRVFRGAKQEAEAARAQLSTPQTEHPAYRLAFQDMEFLLREDLRPVRFQLELLKPSLLLDEANIASTFVIYGSARIPEPEKADMLLDLAQDDKSRAIAERIVAKAHYYDVARELAFNASQFPNDVNGKRHFVVCSGGGPSIMEAANRGANEAGAESIGLNIVLPHEQAPNPYVTPALSMQFHYFALRKMHFLLRARAVAVFPGGFGTFDESFELLTLIQTGKIEPIPVLFYGREFWDRVVNWDALVEEGVISERDLDLITFVETAEEGWNVVKKFYEDRK
;
A
#
# COMPACT_ATOMS: atom_id res chain seq x y z
N MET A 1 -18.42 27.74 -49.29
CA MET A 1 -17.17 27.26 -48.66
C MET A 1 -17.30 27.46 -47.16
N THR A 2 -17.86 26.52 -46.41
CA THR A 2 -17.92 26.63 -44.94
C THR A 2 -18.28 25.27 -44.35
N ASP A 3 -17.30 24.38 -44.26
CA ASP A 3 -17.20 23.47 -43.12
C ASP A 3 -15.73 23.04 -43.00
N THR A 4 -14.86 23.98 -42.63
CA THR A 4 -13.45 23.68 -42.37
C THR A 4 -13.38 22.89 -41.07
N LYS A 5 -13.45 21.56 -41.18
CA LYS A 5 -13.22 20.66 -40.04
C LYS A 5 -11.73 20.68 -39.70
N VAL A 6 -11.35 21.55 -38.77
CA VAL A 6 -10.01 21.53 -38.17
C VAL A 6 -9.91 20.27 -37.31
N PRO A 7 -9.02 19.32 -37.63
CA PRO A 7 -8.90 18.11 -36.84
C PRO A 7 -8.34 18.43 -35.46
N SER A 8 -8.91 17.82 -34.42
CA SER A 8 -8.45 17.97 -33.03
C SER A 8 -7.07 17.35 -32.79
N ARG A 9 -6.60 16.46 -33.69
CA ARG A 9 -5.30 15.80 -33.62
C ARG A 9 -4.80 15.45 -35.02
N VAL A 10 -3.52 15.70 -35.28
CA VAL A 10 -2.88 15.44 -36.60
C VAL A 10 -2.27 14.04 -36.65
N PHE A 11 -1.61 13.59 -35.58
CA PHE A 11 -1.08 12.22 -35.48
C PHE A 11 -2.16 11.25 -34.99
N ARG A 12 -2.22 10.04 -35.54
CA ARG A 12 -3.10 8.98 -35.02
C ARG A 12 -2.70 8.58 -33.59
N GLY A 13 -3.64 7.95 -32.88
CA GLY A 13 -3.40 7.45 -31.52
C GLY A 13 -2.65 6.11 -31.51
N ALA A 14 -1.93 5.80 -30.44
CA ALA A 14 -1.20 4.53 -30.31
C ALA A 14 -2.10 3.30 -30.47
N LYS A 15 -3.34 3.35 -29.96
CA LYS A 15 -4.34 2.28 -30.16
C LYS A 15 -4.70 2.07 -31.64
N GLN A 16 -4.87 3.15 -32.40
CA GLN A 16 -5.19 3.08 -33.83
C GLN A 16 -4.01 2.52 -34.64
N GLU A 17 -2.79 2.94 -34.32
CA GLU A 17 -1.56 2.40 -34.95
C GLU A 17 -1.37 0.91 -34.62
N ALA A 18 -1.63 0.51 -33.37
CA ALA A 18 -1.60 -0.88 -32.92
C ALA A 18 -2.57 -1.79 -33.69
N GLU A 19 -3.77 -1.30 -33.98
CA GLU A 19 -4.78 -2.03 -34.76
C GLU A 19 -4.36 -2.12 -36.24
N ALA A 20 -3.87 -1.02 -36.82
CA ALA A 20 -3.41 -0.99 -38.21
C ALA A 20 -2.20 -1.89 -38.46
N ALA A 21 -1.25 -1.97 -37.53
CA ALA A 21 -0.07 -2.82 -37.63
C ALA A 21 -0.40 -4.32 -37.71
N ARG A 22 -1.54 -4.75 -37.14
CA ARG A 22 -2.00 -6.15 -37.19
C ARG A 22 -2.62 -6.56 -38.53
N ALA A 23 -3.03 -5.59 -39.35
CA ALA A 23 -3.76 -5.82 -40.60
C ALA A 23 -2.83 -5.97 -41.84
N GLN A 24 -1.54 -6.22 -41.63
CA GLN A 24 -0.55 -6.28 -42.71
C GLN A 24 -0.43 -7.66 -43.37
N LEU A 25 0.01 -7.67 -44.62
CA LEU A 25 0.32 -8.90 -45.37
C LEU A 25 1.51 -9.62 -44.73
N SER A 26 1.43 -10.95 -44.63
CA SER A 26 2.54 -11.78 -44.15
C SER A 26 3.67 -11.82 -45.19
N THR A 27 4.84 -11.39 -44.75
CA THR A 27 6.12 -11.45 -45.45
C THR A 27 7.21 -11.80 -44.42
N PRO A 28 8.37 -12.31 -44.84
CA PRO A 28 9.48 -12.58 -43.90
C PRO A 28 9.87 -11.35 -43.06
N GLN A 29 9.74 -10.14 -43.60
CA GLN A 29 10.04 -8.89 -42.91
C GLN A 29 8.99 -8.58 -41.84
N THR A 30 7.70 -8.67 -42.17
CA THR A 30 6.60 -8.34 -41.24
C THR A 30 6.45 -9.38 -40.13
N GLU A 31 6.96 -10.59 -40.32
CA GLU A 31 6.99 -11.65 -39.31
C GLU A 31 8.19 -11.55 -38.36
N HIS A 32 9.25 -10.86 -38.76
CA HIS A 32 10.45 -10.71 -37.95
C HIS A 32 10.17 -9.82 -36.72
N PRO A 33 10.64 -10.17 -35.50
CA PRO A 33 10.39 -9.39 -34.29
C PRO A 33 10.78 -7.91 -34.39
N ALA A 34 11.88 -7.60 -35.09
CA ALA A 34 12.33 -6.22 -35.31
C ALA A 34 11.34 -5.31 -36.06
N TYR A 35 10.31 -5.88 -36.71
CA TYR A 35 9.26 -5.13 -37.40
C TYR A 35 8.06 -4.80 -36.48
N ARG A 36 7.97 -5.43 -35.31
CA ARG A 36 6.89 -5.16 -34.34
C ARG A 36 6.99 -3.73 -33.81
N LEU A 37 5.83 -3.09 -33.57
CA LEU A 37 5.80 -1.81 -32.87
C LEU A 37 6.39 -1.97 -31.46
N ALA A 38 7.33 -1.10 -31.08
CA ALA A 38 8.07 -1.23 -29.82
C ALA A 38 7.16 -1.31 -28.57
N PHE A 39 6.04 -0.57 -28.56
CA PHE A 39 5.09 -0.59 -27.43
C PHE A 39 4.12 -1.79 -27.43
N GLN A 40 4.20 -2.66 -28.44
CA GLN A 40 3.49 -3.94 -28.52
C GLN A 40 4.42 -5.15 -28.43
N ASP A 41 5.74 -4.93 -28.47
CA ASP A 41 6.73 -5.99 -28.41
C ASP A 41 7.11 -6.28 -26.96
N MET A 42 6.48 -7.29 -26.36
CA MET A 42 6.75 -7.70 -24.98
C MET A 42 8.17 -8.26 -24.80
N GLU A 43 8.75 -8.89 -25.82
CA GLU A 43 10.13 -9.39 -25.73
C GLU A 43 11.11 -8.21 -25.64
N PHE A 44 10.90 -7.18 -26.47
CA PHE A 44 11.64 -5.92 -26.38
C PHE A 44 11.43 -5.21 -25.04
N LEU A 45 10.18 -5.06 -24.61
CA LEU A 45 9.81 -4.38 -23.36
C LEU A 45 10.29 -5.12 -22.11
N LEU A 46 10.68 -6.39 -22.18
CA LEU A 46 11.20 -7.17 -21.05
C LEU A 46 12.74 -7.23 -20.99
N ARG A 47 13.46 -6.72 -21.99
CA ARG A 47 14.94 -6.67 -21.98
C ARG A 47 15.50 -5.86 -20.81
N GLU A 48 16.70 -6.17 -20.35
CA GLU A 48 17.30 -5.50 -19.18
C GLU A 48 17.49 -3.99 -19.36
N ASP A 49 17.87 -3.55 -20.56
CA ASP A 49 18.08 -2.13 -20.92
C ASP A 49 16.78 -1.31 -20.89
N LEU A 50 15.61 -1.97 -20.97
CA LEU A 50 14.30 -1.34 -20.86
C LEU A 50 13.78 -1.29 -19.41
N ARG A 51 14.60 -1.66 -18.42
CA ARG A 51 14.27 -1.53 -16.99
C ARG A 51 13.81 -0.11 -16.62
N PRO A 52 14.45 1.00 -17.06
CA PRO A 52 13.98 2.35 -16.73
C PRO A 52 12.57 2.66 -17.24
N VAL A 53 12.19 2.14 -18.42
CA VAL A 53 10.85 2.30 -18.97
C VAL A 53 9.82 1.53 -18.13
N ARG A 54 10.12 0.28 -17.75
CA ARG A 54 9.25 -0.49 -16.83
C ARG A 54 9.11 0.17 -15.46
N PHE A 55 10.19 0.72 -14.94
CA PHE A 55 10.19 1.49 -13.69
C PHE A 55 9.28 2.73 -13.80
N GLN A 56 9.35 3.46 -14.90
CA GLN A 56 8.45 4.59 -15.17
C GLN A 56 6.98 4.14 -15.24
N LEU A 57 6.68 3.00 -15.86
CA LEU A 57 5.32 2.46 -15.93
C LEU A 57 4.77 2.10 -14.55
N GLU A 58 5.58 1.47 -13.69
CA GLU A 58 5.18 1.15 -12.31
C GLU A 58 5.04 2.39 -11.42
N LEU A 59 5.75 3.49 -11.73
CA LEU A 59 5.49 4.77 -11.09
C LEU A 59 4.16 5.39 -11.58
N LEU A 60 3.93 5.43 -12.89
CA LEU A 60 2.81 6.16 -13.49
C LEU A 60 1.46 5.46 -13.33
N LYS A 61 1.39 4.15 -13.58
CA LYS A 61 0.11 3.43 -13.64
C LYS A 61 -0.69 3.56 -12.34
N PRO A 62 -0.12 3.34 -11.14
CA PRO A 62 -0.87 3.53 -9.90
C PRO A 62 -1.29 4.99 -9.68
N SER A 63 -0.42 5.96 -9.95
CA SER A 63 -0.75 7.38 -9.80
C SER A 63 -1.96 7.78 -10.64
N LEU A 64 -1.97 7.40 -11.92
CA LEU A 64 -3.06 7.71 -12.85
C LEU A 64 -4.38 7.07 -12.42
N LEU A 65 -4.36 5.79 -12.02
CA LEU A 65 -5.56 5.09 -11.54
C LEU A 65 -6.13 5.75 -10.27
N LEU A 66 -5.27 6.14 -9.33
CA LEU A 66 -5.71 6.82 -8.11
C LEU A 66 -6.26 8.23 -8.39
N ASP A 67 -5.71 8.94 -9.39
CA ASP A 67 -6.22 10.25 -9.81
C ASP A 67 -7.59 10.15 -10.50
N GLU A 68 -7.76 9.19 -11.41
CA GLU A 68 -9.04 8.86 -12.06
C GLU A 68 -10.11 8.49 -11.02
N ALA A 69 -9.69 7.81 -9.95
CA ALA A 69 -10.53 7.44 -8.82
C ALA A 69 -10.76 8.60 -7.82
N ASN A 70 -10.27 9.81 -8.09
CA ASN A 70 -10.40 10.98 -7.21
C ASN A 70 -9.85 10.78 -5.78
N ILE A 71 -8.81 9.97 -5.60
CA ILE A 71 -8.20 9.70 -4.30
C ILE A 71 -7.13 10.74 -4.01
N ALA A 72 -7.40 11.69 -3.13
CA ALA A 72 -6.45 12.74 -2.74
C ALA A 72 -5.49 12.29 -1.64
N SER A 73 -5.94 11.43 -0.73
CA SER A 73 -5.07 10.89 0.31
C SER A 73 -5.47 9.50 0.78
N THR A 74 -4.49 8.82 1.37
CA THR A 74 -4.63 7.46 1.90
C THR A 74 -4.36 7.44 3.41
N PHE A 75 -5.02 6.49 4.07
CA PHE A 75 -4.60 6.00 5.39
C PHE A 75 -3.95 4.64 5.17
N VAL A 76 -2.63 4.60 5.31
CA VAL A 76 -1.85 3.38 5.08
C VAL A 76 -1.87 2.51 6.33
N ILE A 77 -2.10 1.22 6.16
CA ILE A 77 -2.12 0.24 7.24
C ILE A 77 -1.08 -0.85 6.96
N TYR A 78 -0.06 -0.90 7.81
CA TYR A 78 0.97 -1.93 7.84
C TYR A 78 0.71 -2.92 8.98
N GLY A 79 1.15 -4.17 8.80
CA GLY A 79 1.10 -5.16 9.86
C GLY A 79 1.48 -6.55 9.38
N SER A 80 1.41 -7.51 10.30
CA SER A 80 1.70 -8.91 10.01
C SER A 80 0.81 -9.47 8.90
N ALA A 81 1.37 -10.40 8.13
CA ALA A 81 0.63 -11.30 7.24
C ALA A 81 0.22 -12.62 7.95
N ARG A 82 0.44 -12.73 9.26
CA ARG A 82 0.36 -13.99 10.03
C ARG A 82 -0.53 -13.95 11.28
N ILE A 83 -1.05 -12.79 11.66
CA ILE A 83 -1.95 -12.66 12.82
C ILE A 83 -3.36 -13.09 12.35
N PRO A 84 -3.93 -14.17 12.89
CA PRO A 84 -5.24 -14.65 12.45
C PRO A 84 -6.36 -13.73 12.94
N GLU A 85 -7.52 -13.83 12.30
CA GLU A 85 -8.78 -13.36 12.88
C GLU A 85 -9.04 -14.08 14.22
N PRO A 86 -9.61 -13.41 15.24
CA PRO A 86 -9.76 -13.98 16.58
C PRO A 86 -10.45 -15.34 16.62
N GLU A 87 -11.49 -15.54 15.82
CA GLU A 87 -12.23 -16.82 15.75
C GLU A 87 -11.37 -18.00 15.29
N LYS A 88 -10.27 -17.73 14.58
CA LYS A 88 -9.33 -18.74 14.05
C LYS A 88 -8.05 -18.82 14.87
N ALA A 89 -7.90 -17.99 15.90
CA ALA A 89 -6.67 -17.89 16.66
C ALA A 89 -6.39 -19.13 17.50
N ASP A 90 -7.41 -19.66 18.18
CA ASP A 90 -7.28 -20.82 19.08
C ASP A 90 -6.83 -22.09 18.33
N MET A 91 -7.18 -22.22 17.05
CA MET A 91 -6.73 -23.34 16.20
C MET A 91 -5.19 -23.42 16.11
N LEU A 92 -4.47 -22.31 16.30
CA LEU A 92 -3.00 -22.32 16.30
C LEU A 92 -2.42 -23.02 17.53
N LEU A 93 -3.13 -22.99 18.67
CA LEU A 93 -2.70 -23.71 19.87
C LEU A 93 -2.83 -25.22 19.67
N ASP A 94 -3.88 -25.67 18.99
CA ASP A 94 -4.11 -27.09 18.68
C ASP A 94 -3.10 -27.67 17.69
N LEU A 95 -2.54 -26.82 16.83
CA LEU A 95 -1.52 -27.20 15.84
C LEU A 95 -0.10 -27.23 16.39
N ALA A 96 0.13 -26.76 17.62
CA ALA A 96 1.45 -26.73 18.23
C ALA A 96 1.94 -28.15 18.60
N GLN A 97 3.16 -28.50 18.19
CA GLN A 97 3.73 -29.84 18.35
C GLN A 97 4.79 -29.92 19.46
N ASP A 98 5.29 -28.78 19.91
CA ASP A 98 6.34 -28.64 20.93
C ASP A 98 6.18 -27.34 21.75
N ASP A 99 6.89 -27.26 22.88
CA ASP A 99 6.80 -26.12 23.81
C ASP A 99 7.12 -24.76 23.14
N LYS A 100 8.04 -24.75 22.17
CA LYS A 100 8.42 -23.54 21.45
C LYS A 100 7.30 -23.11 20.51
N SER A 101 6.75 -24.02 19.73
CA SER A 101 5.61 -23.75 18.83
C SER A 101 4.37 -23.31 19.62
N ARG A 102 4.14 -23.87 20.81
CA ARG A 102 3.07 -23.47 21.72
C ARG A 102 3.27 -22.05 22.24
N ALA A 103 4.46 -21.71 22.74
CA ALA A 103 4.75 -20.35 23.19
C ALA A 103 4.60 -19.31 22.07
N ILE A 104 4.95 -19.67 20.83
CA ILE A 104 4.73 -18.82 19.64
C ILE A 104 3.24 -18.66 19.37
N ALA A 105 2.47 -19.75 19.37
CA ALA A 105 1.04 -19.72 19.15
C ALA A 105 0.33 -18.85 20.21
N GLU A 106 0.63 -19.03 21.50
CA GLU A 106 0.10 -18.20 22.60
C GLU A 106 0.34 -16.71 22.36
N ARG A 107 1.54 -16.35 21.89
CA ARG A 107 1.84 -14.96 21.54
C ARG A 107 1.05 -14.48 20.33
N ILE A 108 0.84 -15.31 19.31
CA ILE A 108 0.03 -14.95 18.15
C ILE A 108 -1.44 -14.75 18.56
N VAL A 109 -2.00 -15.66 19.38
CA VAL A 109 -3.36 -15.55 19.90
C VAL A 109 -3.54 -14.26 20.71
N ALA A 110 -2.58 -13.92 21.57
CA ALA A 110 -2.61 -12.66 22.33
C ALA A 110 -2.68 -11.41 21.42
N LYS A 111 -2.18 -11.50 20.17
CA LYS A 111 -2.22 -10.42 19.18
C LYS A 111 -3.41 -10.48 18.23
N ALA A 112 -4.24 -11.53 18.27
CA ALA A 112 -5.33 -11.71 17.32
C ALA A 112 -6.35 -10.57 17.36
N HIS A 113 -6.55 -9.95 18.53
CA HIS A 113 -7.42 -8.78 18.69
C HIS A 113 -7.02 -7.58 17.81
N TYR A 114 -5.74 -7.46 17.41
CA TYR A 114 -5.31 -6.40 16.49
C TYR A 114 -5.91 -6.53 15.09
N TYR A 115 -6.41 -7.72 14.70
CA TYR A 115 -7.22 -7.86 13.50
C TYR A 115 -8.48 -6.98 13.60
N ASP A 116 -9.23 -7.08 14.70
CA ASP A 116 -10.44 -6.29 14.90
C ASP A 116 -10.12 -4.80 15.04
N VAL A 117 -9.05 -4.44 15.74
CA VAL A 117 -8.61 -3.04 15.85
C VAL A 117 -8.28 -2.45 14.48
N ALA A 118 -7.58 -3.18 13.61
CA ALA A 118 -7.27 -2.72 12.25
C ALA A 118 -8.54 -2.57 11.39
N ARG A 119 -9.49 -3.50 11.53
CA ARG A 119 -10.79 -3.47 10.85
C ARG A 119 -11.63 -2.28 11.30
N GLU A 120 -11.76 -2.05 12.60
CA GLU A 120 -12.50 -0.91 13.16
C GLU A 120 -11.87 0.43 12.80
N LEU A 121 -10.54 0.53 12.83
CA LEU A 121 -9.82 1.74 12.42
C LEU A 121 -10.11 2.09 10.97
N ALA A 122 -10.02 1.10 10.08
CA ALA A 122 -10.30 1.26 8.66
C ALA A 122 -11.77 1.63 8.41
N PHE A 123 -12.70 1.03 9.14
CA PHE A 123 -14.13 1.39 9.10
C PHE A 123 -14.33 2.86 9.48
N ASN A 124 -13.76 3.31 10.61
CA ASN A 124 -13.87 4.68 11.10
C ASN A 124 -13.26 5.70 10.11
N ALA A 125 -12.08 5.41 9.58
CA ALA A 125 -11.41 6.26 8.60
C ALA A 125 -12.21 6.38 7.28
N SER A 126 -12.84 5.28 6.86
CA SER A 126 -13.62 5.22 5.62
C SER A 126 -14.91 6.03 5.66
N GLN A 127 -15.35 6.47 6.85
CA GLN A 127 -16.48 7.38 6.99
C GLN A 127 -16.11 8.85 6.76
N PHE A 128 -14.83 9.16 6.52
CA PHE A 128 -14.40 10.53 6.28
C PHE A 128 -15.04 11.09 5.01
N PRO A 129 -15.70 12.27 5.06
CA PRO A 129 -16.43 12.80 3.93
C PRO A 129 -15.50 13.24 2.80
N ASN A 130 -16.02 13.22 1.57
CA ASN A 130 -15.32 13.82 0.43
C ASN A 130 -15.17 15.33 0.63
N ASP A 131 -14.11 15.91 0.05
CA ASP A 131 -13.91 17.35 0.05
C ASP A 131 -14.89 18.07 -0.90
N VAL A 132 -14.81 19.40 -0.94
CA VAL A 132 -15.66 20.26 -1.78
C VAL A 132 -15.51 20.01 -3.28
N ASN A 133 -14.41 19.37 -3.71
CA ASN A 133 -14.14 19.00 -5.11
C ASN A 133 -14.48 17.54 -5.40
N GLY A 134 -15.09 16.83 -4.44
CA GLY A 134 -15.39 15.40 -4.55
C GLY A 134 -14.16 14.50 -4.40
N LYS A 135 -13.04 15.02 -3.89
CA LYS A 135 -11.85 14.21 -3.61
C LYS A 135 -12.04 13.41 -2.33
N ARG A 136 -11.56 12.17 -2.39
CA ARG A 136 -11.62 11.20 -1.30
C ARG A 136 -10.35 11.28 -0.46
N HIS A 137 -10.52 11.31 0.85
CA HIS A 137 -9.41 11.40 1.79
C HIS A 137 -9.38 10.20 2.73
N PHE A 138 -8.20 9.88 3.24
CA PHE A 138 -7.97 8.74 4.14
C PHE A 138 -8.48 7.41 3.58
N VAL A 139 -8.45 7.25 2.25
CA VAL A 139 -8.81 5.98 1.61
C VAL A 139 -7.86 4.88 2.10
N VAL A 140 -8.43 3.80 2.62
CA VAL A 140 -7.65 2.73 3.24
C VAL A 140 -6.75 2.08 2.20
N CYS A 141 -5.45 2.01 2.52
CA CYS A 141 -4.42 1.47 1.65
C CYS A 141 -3.58 0.44 2.42
N SER A 142 -3.50 -0.78 1.88
CA SER A 142 -2.72 -1.86 2.46
C SER A 142 -1.88 -2.57 1.39
N GLY A 143 -1.05 -3.52 1.82
CA GLY A 143 -0.32 -4.40 0.90
C GLY A 143 -1.18 -5.46 0.19
N GLY A 144 -2.48 -5.53 0.49
CA GLY A 144 -3.44 -6.45 -0.12
C GLY A 144 -3.27 -7.93 0.24
N GLY A 145 -2.40 -8.24 1.21
CA GLY A 145 -2.22 -9.61 1.74
C GLY A 145 -3.28 -10.00 2.78
N PRO A 146 -3.12 -11.17 3.43
CA PRO A 146 -4.01 -11.65 4.49
C PRO A 146 -3.78 -10.89 5.81
N SER A 147 -4.47 -11.31 6.88
CA SER A 147 -4.24 -10.84 8.26
C SER A 147 -4.54 -9.34 8.42
N ILE A 148 -3.65 -8.53 8.98
CA ILE A 148 -3.91 -7.11 9.28
C ILE A 148 -4.27 -6.32 8.02
N MET A 149 -3.62 -6.63 6.89
CA MET A 149 -3.94 -6.00 5.61
C MET A 149 -5.37 -6.31 5.16
N GLU A 150 -5.78 -7.58 5.29
CA GLU A 150 -7.15 -8.00 5.01
C GLU A 150 -8.15 -7.34 5.96
N ALA A 151 -7.87 -7.29 7.26
CA ALA A 151 -8.71 -6.65 8.26
C ALA A 151 -8.98 -5.18 7.89
N ALA A 152 -7.94 -4.45 7.49
CA ALA A 152 -8.05 -3.08 7.01
C ALA A 152 -8.95 -2.97 5.78
N ASN A 153 -8.70 -3.75 4.73
CA ASN A 153 -9.53 -3.72 3.52
C ASN A 153 -10.98 -4.10 3.82
N ARG A 154 -11.20 -5.09 4.70
CA ARG A 154 -12.52 -5.52 5.17
C ARG A 154 -13.26 -4.42 5.91
N GLY A 155 -12.61 -3.71 6.83
CA GLY A 155 -13.21 -2.59 7.56
C GLY A 155 -13.71 -1.49 6.64
N ALA A 156 -12.92 -1.13 5.62
CA ALA A 156 -13.35 -0.18 4.59
C ALA A 156 -14.54 -0.71 3.76
N ASN A 157 -14.50 -1.98 3.36
CA ASN A 157 -15.58 -2.62 2.62
C ASN A 157 -16.91 -2.62 3.41
N GLU A 158 -16.85 -2.91 4.71
CA GLU A 158 -18.02 -2.91 5.60
C GLU A 158 -18.60 -1.51 5.82
N ALA A 159 -17.78 -0.46 5.71
CA ALA A 159 -18.24 0.93 5.66
C ALA A 159 -18.87 1.32 4.30
N GLY A 160 -18.90 0.40 3.32
CA GLY A 160 -19.36 0.67 1.96
C GLY A 160 -18.37 1.49 1.13
N ALA A 161 -17.11 1.59 1.57
CA ALA A 161 -16.06 2.35 0.89
C ALA A 161 -15.14 1.44 0.05
N GLU A 162 -14.52 2.03 -0.98
CA GLU A 162 -13.47 1.36 -1.74
C GLU A 162 -12.14 1.37 -0.99
N SER A 163 -11.33 0.34 -1.19
CA SER A 163 -10.01 0.21 -0.55
C SER A 163 -8.93 -0.23 -1.55
N ILE A 164 -7.70 0.22 -1.28
CA ILE A 164 -6.53 0.01 -2.16
C ILE A 164 -5.73 -1.20 -1.68
N GLY A 165 -5.30 -2.03 -2.63
CA GLY A 165 -4.32 -3.10 -2.41
C GLY A 165 -3.11 -2.88 -3.29
N LEU A 166 -1.95 -2.61 -2.69
CA LEU A 166 -0.66 -2.54 -3.37
C LEU A 166 0.05 -3.88 -3.19
N ASN A 167 -0.26 -4.87 -4.02
CA ASN A 167 0.35 -6.21 -4.00
C ASN A 167 1.74 -6.21 -4.65
N ILE A 168 2.51 -7.27 -4.42
CA ILE A 168 3.81 -7.46 -5.07
C ILE A 168 3.98 -8.90 -5.55
N VAL A 169 4.66 -9.08 -6.69
CA VAL A 169 4.98 -10.42 -7.20
C VAL A 169 5.99 -11.09 -6.27
N LEU A 170 5.63 -12.27 -5.75
CA LEU A 170 6.47 -13.11 -4.89
C LEU A 170 6.51 -14.54 -5.45
N PRO A 171 7.55 -15.34 -5.17
CA PRO A 171 7.67 -16.73 -5.65
C PRO A 171 6.51 -17.65 -5.22
N HIS A 172 5.92 -17.36 -4.06
CA HIS A 172 4.69 -17.99 -3.61
C HIS A 172 3.61 -16.91 -3.61
N GLU A 173 2.75 -16.95 -4.62
CA GLU A 173 1.78 -15.91 -4.90
C GLU A 173 0.70 -15.87 -3.82
N GLN A 174 0.52 -14.70 -3.21
CA GLN A 174 -0.65 -14.41 -2.39
C GLN A 174 -1.64 -13.69 -3.30
N ALA A 175 -2.77 -14.35 -3.59
CA ALA A 175 -3.91 -13.65 -4.19
C ALA A 175 -4.27 -12.45 -3.30
N PRO A 176 -4.60 -11.29 -3.88
CA PRO A 176 -5.10 -10.17 -3.10
C PRO A 176 -6.31 -10.63 -2.28
N ASN A 177 -6.40 -10.13 -1.04
CA ASN A 177 -7.55 -10.45 -0.18
C ASN A 177 -8.87 -9.98 -0.85
N PRO A 178 -10.01 -10.63 -0.56
CA PRO A 178 -11.25 -10.42 -1.31
C PRO A 178 -11.93 -9.06 -1.05
N TYR A 179 -11.42 -8.27 -0.12
CA TYR A 179 -11.98 -6.97 0.26
C TYR A 179 -11.30 -5.79 -0.45
N VAL A 180 -10.19 -6.03 -1.15
CA VAL A 180 -9.57 -5.02 -2.03
C VAL A 180 -10.52 -4.72 -3.20
N THR A 181 -10.75 -3.44 -3.49
CA THR A 181 -11.55 -3.04 -4.65
C THR A 181 -10.84 -3.47 -5.94
N PRO A 182 -11.49 -4.22 -6.85
CA PRO A 182 -10.84 -4.72 -8.06
C PRO A 182 -10.17 -3.64 -8.93
N ALA A 183 -10.80 -2.47 -9.06
CA ALA A 183 -10.26 -1.32 -9.81
C ALA A 183 -9.06 -0.65 -9.13
N LEU A 184 -8.82 -0.93 -7.84
CA LEU A 184 -7.74 -0.39 -7.01
C LEU A 184 -6.78 -1.49 -6.52
N SER A 185 -6.84 -2.67 -7.14
CA SER A 185 -5.92 -3.78 -6.90
C SER A 185 -4.75 -3.68 -7.88
N MET A 186 -3.57 -3.31 -7.37
CA MET A 186 -2.38 -3.04 -8.17
C MET A 186 -1.27 -3.98 -7.78
N GLN A 187 -0.55 -4.52 -8.77
CA GLN A 187 0.54 -5.46 -8.56
C GLN A 187 1.86 -4.83 -9.01
N PHE A 188 2.83 -4.81 -8.09
CA PHE A 188 4.17 -4.29 -8.32
C PHE A 188 5.18 -5.41 -8.57
N HIS A 189 6.27 -5.08 -9.25
CA HIS A 189 7.46 -5.91 -9.33
C HIS A 189 8.59 -5.31 -8.48
N TYR A 190 8.75 -3.98 -8.45
CA TYR A 190 9.80 -3.34 -7.66
C TYR A 190 9.30 -2.87 -6.28
N PHE A 191 9.91 -3.40 -5.22
CA PHE A 191 9.64 -2.97 -3.84
C PHE A 191 9.76 -1.46 -3.64
N ALA A 192 10.79 -0.83 -4.19
CA ALA A 192 11.02 0.60 -4.02
C ALA A 192 9.84 1.46 -4.52
N LEU A 193 9.25 1.11 -5.67
CA LEU A 193 8.10 1.83 -6.21
C LEU A 193 6.83 1.55 -5.41
N ARG A 194 6.64 0.32 -4.96
CA ARG A 194 5.52 -0.03 -4.07
C ARG A 194 5.55 0.80 -2.79
N LYS A 195 6.71 0.87 -2.13
CA LYS A 195 6.92 1.68 -0.92
C LYS A 195 6.68 3.16 -1.17
N MET A 196 7.21 3.68 -2.28
CA MET A 196 6.97 5.05 -2.68
C MET A 196 5.45 5.33 -2.82
N HIS A 197 4.69 4.42 -3.44
CA HIS A 197 3.24 4.58 -3.60
C HIS A 197 2.43 4.50 -2.30
N PHE A 198 2.90 3.79 -1.29
CA PHE A 198 2.30 3.90 0.04
C PHE A 198 2.38 5.35 0.55
N LEU A 199 3.54 6.00 0.38
CA LEU A 199 3.82 7.28 1.02
C LEU A 199 3.39 8.50 0.19
N LEU A 200 3.33 8.40 -1.14
CA LEU A 200 2.99 9.51 -2.04
C LEU A 200 1.67 10.22 -1.68
N ARG A 201 0.67 9.46 -1.21
CA ARG A 201 -0.65 9.96 -0.82
C ARG A 201 -0.95 9.81 0.67
N ALA A 202 -0.02 9.28 1.46
CA ALA A 202 -0.24 9.06 2.88
C ALA A 202 -0.55 10.37 3.63
N ARG A 203 -1.59 10.33 4.44
CA ARG A 203 -1.88 11.35 5.46
C ARG A 203 -1.93 10.78 6.87
N ALA A 204 -1.92 9.46 7.00
CA ALA A 204 -1.67 8.79 8.27
C ALA A 204 -1.14 7.39 7.96
N VAL A 205 -0.37 6.85 8.89
CA VAL A 205 0.15 5.49 8.80
C VAL A 205 -0.11 4.78 10.12
N ALA A 206 -0.79 3.64 10.07
CA ALA A 206 -0.98 2.75 11.21
C ALA A 206 -0.05 1.54 11.06
N VAL A 207 0.73 1.28 12.10
CA VAL A 207 1.74 0.23 12.17
C VAL A 207 1.33 -0.75 13.26
N PHE A 208 0.73 -1.86 12.84
CA PHE A 208 0.37 -2.97 13.73
C PHE A 208 1.55 -3.91 13.93
N PRO A 209 1.53 -4.77 14.97
CA PRO A 209 2.57 -5.77 15.18
C PRO A 209 2.83 -6.61 13.93
N GLY A 210 4.10 -6.73 13.56
CA GLY A 210 4.50 -7.25 12.26
C GLY A 210 5.92 -7.83 12.23
N GLY A 211 6.28 -8.35 11.06
CA GLY A 211 7.63 -8.89 10.79
C GLY A 211 8.46 -7.95 9.93
N PHE A 212 9.47 -8.48 9.25
CA PHE A 212 10.43 -7.67 8.48
C PHE A 212 9.81 -6.67 7.51
N GLY A 213 8.73 -7.01 6.80
CA GLY A 213 8.07 -6.05 5.89
C GLY A 213 7.52 -4.83 6.64
N THR A 214 6.89 -5.04 7.79
CA THR A 214 6.36 -3.96 8.62
C THR A 214 7.47 -3.08 9.19
N PHE A 215 8.59 -3.67 9.62
CA PHE A 215 9.76 -2.92 10.06
C PHE A 215 10.39 -2.12 8.93
N ASP A 216 10.55 -2.74 7.76
CA ASP A 216 11.12 -2.11 6.57
C ASP A 216 10.30 -0.87 6.16
N GLU A 217 8.98 -1.00 6.11
CA GLU A 217 8.07 0.11 5.76
C GLU A 217 8.00 1.19 6.86
N SER A 218 7.97 0.81 8.14
CA SER A 218 7.85 1.77 9.25
C SER A 218 9.14 2.54 9.50
N PHE A 219 10.31 1.88 9.48
CA PHE A 219 11.59 2.56 9.68
C PHE A 219 11.99 3.41 8.47
N GLU A 220 11.61 3.02 7.25
CA GLU A 220 11.76 3.88 6.07
C GLU A 220 10.95 5.16 6.22
N LEU A 221 9.68 5.05 6.64
CA LEU A 221 8.83 6.21 6.91
C LEU A 221 9.44 7.13 7.98
N LEU A 222 9.86 6.57 9.13
CA LEU A 222 10.48 7.35 10.21
C LEU A 222 11.73 8.08 9.71
N THR A 223 12.57 7.40 8.92
CA THR A 223 13.77 8.01 8.31
C THR A 223 13.40 9.15 7.36
N LEU A 224 12.36 8.98 6.54
CA LEU A 224 11.91 10.03 5.62
C LEU A 224 11.39 11.27 6.33
N ILE A 225 10.69 11.12 7.46
CA ILE A 225 10.24 12.25 8.29
C ILE A 225 11.43 12.89 9.01
N GLN A 226 12.28 12.08 9.66
CA GLN A 226 13.47 12.52 10.39
C GLN A 226 14.40 13.38 9.49
N THR A 227 14.58 12.96 8.24
CA THR A 227 15.43 13.67 7.26
C THR A 227 14.74 14.83 6.54
N GLY A 228 13.46 15.08 6.83
CA GLY A 228 12.67 16.13 6.19
C GLY A 228 12.38 15.88 4.70
N LYS A 229 12.49 14.63 4.25
CA LYS A 229 12.14 14.24 2.86
C LYS A 229 10.64 14.18 2.63
N ILE A 230 9.87 13.94 3.70
CA ILE A 230 8.42 14.12 3.71
C ILE A 230 8.02 14.98 4.90
N GLU A 231 6.92 15.71 4.74
CA GLU A 231 6.29 16.45 5.83
C GLU A 231 5.82 15.49 6.95
N PRO A 232 5.84 15.91 8.23
CA PRO A 232 5.33 15.08 9.31
C PRO A 232 3.87 14.72 9.10
N ILE A 233 3.54 13.46 9.34
CA ILE A 233 2.18 12.88 9.36
C ILE A 233 2.03 12.01 10.62
N PRO A 234 0.80 11.73 11.10
CA PRO A 234 0.59 10.79 12.20
C PRO A 234 1.13 9.41 11.86
N VAL A 235 2.07 8.91 12.68
CA VAL A 235 2.58 7.54 12.61
C VAL A 235 2.19 6.82 13.90
N LEU A 236 1.19 5.95 13.77
CA LEU A 236 0.51 5.30 14.89
C LEU A 236 1.04 3.88 15.05
N PHE A 237 1.70 3.60 16.17
CA PHE A 237 2.17 2.27 16.52
C PHE A 237 1.18 1.60 17.46
N TYR A 238 0.56 0.51 16.99
CA TYR A 238 -0.41 -0.24 17.76
C TYR A 238 0.26 -1.31 18.61
N GLY A 239 -0.11 -1.39 19.89
CA GLY A 239 0.38 -2.40 20.81
C GLY A 239 1.78 -2.12 21.34
N ARG A 240 1.90 -1.14 22.23
CA ARG A 240 3.19 -0.70 22.79
C ARG A 240 4.00 -1.86 23.35
N GLU A 241 3.36 -2.80 24.07
CA GLU A 241 4.05 -3.97 24.64
C GLU A 241 4.84 -4.77 23.59
N PHE A 242 4.28 -4.93 22.38
CA PHE A 242 4.98 -5.63 21.31
C PHE A 242 6.24 -4.88 20.90
N TRP A 243 6.13 -3.57 20.67
CA TRP A 243 7.21 -2.74 20.17
C TRP A 243 8.34 -2.57 21.18
N ASP A 244 8.02 -2.27 22.43
CA ASP A 244 9.02 -2.13 23.51
C ASP A 244 9.76 -3.45 23.79
N ARG A 245 9.13 -4.59 23.48
CA ARG A 245 9.77 -5.90 23.58
C ARG A 245 10.79 -6.16 22.48
N VAL A 246 10.55 -5.66 21.27
CA VAL A 246 11.34 -6.00 20.06
C VAL A 246 12.29 -4.89 19.61
N VAL A 247 12.06 -3.65 20.07
CA VAL A 247 12.94 -2.51 19.87
C VAL A 247 13.17 -1.84 21.22
N ASN A 248 14.44 -1.62 21.56
CA ASN A 248 14.79 -0.75 22.67
C ASN A 248 15.04 0.66 22.12
N TRP A 249 14.00 1.50 22.18
CA TRP A 249 14.03 2.86 21.64
C TRP A 249 15.02 3.76 22.39
N ASP A 250 15.07 3.65 23.71
CA ASP A 250 16.00 4.41 24.56
C ASP A 250 17.44 4.05 24.24
N ALA A 251 17.75 2.77 24.02
CA ALA A 251 19.09 2.35 23.62
C ALA A 251 19.52 2.98 22.28
N LEU A 252 18.61 3.23 21.33
CA LEU A 252 18.97 3.93 20.09
C LEU A 252 19.40 5.39 20.36
N VAL A 253 18.79 6.04 21.35
CA VAL A 253 19.17 7.37 21.81
C VAL A 253 20.49 7.33 22.60
N GLU A 254 20.65 6.38 23.52
CA GLU A 254 21.86 6.19 24.34
C GLU A 254 23.09 5.88 23.50
N GLU A 255 22.94 5.08 22.44
CA GLU A 255 24.01 4.80 21.46
C GLU A 255 24.28 6.00 20.52
N GLY A 256 23.48 7.06 20.61
CA GLY A 256 23.65 8.30 19.84
C GLY A 256 23.35 8.16 18.35
N VAL A 257 22.60 7.13 17.93
CA VAL A 257 22.25 6.89 16.52
C VAL A 257 20.96 7.58 16.09
N ILE A 258 20.15 8.03 17.05
CA ILE A 258 19.02 8.95 16.86
C ILE A 258 19.02 9.99 18.00
N SER A 259 18.28 11.08 17.82
CA SER A 259 18.04 12.08 18.85
C SER A 259 16.79 11.77 19.67
N GLU A 260 16.70 12.24 20.91
CA GLU A 260 15.53 12.02 21.79
C GLU A 260 14.21 12.48 21.15
N ARG A 261 14.23 13.63 20.46
CA ARG A 261 13.08 14.14 19.69
C ARG A 261 12.63 13.25 18.53
N ASP A 262 13.49 12.34 18.05
CA ASP A 262 13.09 11.42 16.97
C ASP A 262 12.09 10.37 17.49
N LEU A 263 12.02 10.17 18.81
CA LEU A 263 10.98 9.35 19.44
C LEU A 263 9.59 10.00 19.35
N ASP A 264 9.51 11.33 19.23
CA ASP A 264 8.24 12.06 19.06
C ASP A 264 7.57 11.77 17.70
N LEU A 265 8.30 11.14 16.76
CA LEU A 265 7.76 10.67 15.49
C LEU A 265 6.78 9.50 15.67
N ILE A 266 6.85 8.79 16.81
CA ILE A 266 6.06 7.60 17.10
C ILE A 266 4.95 7.96 18.08
N THR A 267 3.70 7.72 17.69
CA THR A 267 2.56 7.77 18.60
C THR A 267 2.06 6.37 18.90
N PHE A 268 2.21 5.91 20.13
CA PHE A 268 1.63 4.63 20.55
C PHE A 268 0.14 4.77 20.84
N VAL A 269 -0.63 3.80 20.37
CA VAL A 269 -2.08 3.70 20.55
C VAL A 269 -2.49 2.25 20.75
N GLU A 270 -3.64 2.00 21.38
CA GLU A 270 -4.11 0.65 21.66
C GLU A 270 -5.45 0.35 20.97
N THR A 271 -6.28 1.37 20.72
CA THR A 271 -7.62 1.18 20.13
C THR A 271 -7.81 1.91 18.79
N ALA A 272 -8.78 1.45 18.01
CA ALA A 272 -9.15 2.07 16.73
C ALA A 272 -9.62 3.53 16.93
N GLU A 273 -10.41 3.77 17.97
CA GLU A 273 -10.92 5.09 18.32
C GLU A 273 -9.79 6.05 18.70
N GLU A 274 -8.86 5.60 19.57
CA GLU A 274 -7.71 6.38 19.98
C GLU A 274 -6.87 6.82 18.79
N GLY A 275 -6.49 5.87 17.92
CA GLY A 275 -5.68 6.18 16.74
C GLY A 275 -6.39 7.13 15.78
N TRP A 276 -7.69 6.93 15.52
CA TRP A 276 -8.44 7.85 14.65
C TRP A 276 -8.57 9.25 15.26
N ASN A 277 -8.74 9.36 16.57
CA ASN A 277 -8.78 10.64 17.28
C ASN A 277 -7.44 11.39 17.18
N VAL A 278 -6.30 10.68 17.24
CA VAL A 278 -4.98 11.28 17.01
C VAL A 278 -4.88 11.87 15.60
N VAL A 279 -5.33 11.13 14.57
CA VAL A 279 -5.31 11.63 13.17
C VAL A 279 -6.17 12.89 13.02
N LYS A 280 -7.40 12.87 13.53
CA LYS A 280 -8.30 14.03 13.47
C LYS A 280 -7.68 15.25 14.15
N LYS A 281 -7.20 15.10 15.38
CA LYS A 281 -6.61 16.18 16.16
C LYS A 281 -5.40 16.80 15.45
N PHE A 282 -4.51 15.96 14.90
CA PHE A 282 -3.33 16.42 14.17
C PHE A 282 -3.69 17.35 13.00
N TYR A 283 -4.77 17.06 12.27
CA TYR A 283 -5.20 17.88 11.13
C TYR A 283 -6.12 19.04 11.52
N GLU A 284 -6.76 19.00 12.69
CA GLU A 284 -7.45 20.14 13.28
C GLU A 284 -6.46 21.23 13.72
N ASP A 285 -5.38 20.84 14.39
CA ASP A 285 -4.34 21.74 14.92
C ASP A 285 -3.48 22.40 13.82
N ARG A 286 -3.55 21.87 12.58
CA ARG A 286 -2.83 22.38 11.40
C ARG A 286 -3.61 23.40 10.56
N LYS A 287 -4.87 23.68 10.91
CA LYS A 287 -5.64 24.77 10.28
C LYS A 287 -5.08 26.14 10.66
#